data_AF-A0A4R3KLP5-F1
#
_entry.id   AF-A0A4R3KLP5-F1
#
_cell.length_a   1.000
_cell.length_b   1.000
_cell.length_c   1.000
_cell.angle_alpha   90.00
_cell.angle_beta   90.00
_cell.angle_gamma   90.00
#
_symmetry.space_group_name_H-M   'P 1'
#
loop_
_entity.id
_entity.type
_entity.pdbx_description
1 polymer ?
#
loop_
_entity_poly.entity_id
_entity_poly.type
_entity_poly.pdbx_seq_one_letter_code
_entity_poly.pdbx_strand_id
1 'polypeptide(L)'
;MKNQDFTTTMVVEATPSEVFNAVNNVRGWWSENIEGATDMLNSEFSYHYQDVHRAKMKITDLVPGEVVVWHVLDNYFKFTTDDTEWKGTHVVFEISEKDGKTQLTFTHQGLVPEYECFKICQDAWTHYIQGSLKDLIEKGKGDPTPRDAGNESAETQSPEQQLSADQAATKSIYHRLLIESPVETIYKALTTAEGLAGWWTPDTTAKSGGDILRFAFGPDYFKEMKVEELKPYNKVKWLCLKGYEEWIDTTITFELEPHRKGSTLFFHHDNWKAATHEFAGCSYDWALFLRSLKLLCETGQGLPYPDFRN
;
A
#
# COMPACT_ATOMS: atom_id res chain seq x y z
N MET A 1 3.93 27.01 21.74
CA MET A 1 4.25 25.59 21.44
C MET A 1 4.71 25.54 20.00
N LYS A 2 5.81 24.85 19.68
CA LYS A 2 6.16 24.61 18.27
C LYS A 2 5.05 23.76 17.68
N ASN A 3 4.40 24.22 16.61
CA ASN A 3 3.53 23.35 15.82
C ASN A 3 4.34 22.13 15.38
N GLN A 4 3.80 20.94 15.62
CA GLN A 4 4.41 19.67 15.23
C GLN A 4 3.73 19.12 13.97
N ASP A 5 3.44 20.02 13.04
CA ASP A 5 2.85 19.67 11.74
C ASP A 5 3.77 18.69 11.00
N PHE A 6 3.19 17.79 10.21
CA PHE A 6 3.98 16.95 9.31
C PHE A 6 4.32 17.72 8.03
N THR A 7 5.62 17.84 7.73
CA THR A 7 6.12 18.51 6.51
C THR A 7 7.11 17.62 5.77
N THR A 8 7.04 17.63 4.44
CA THR A 8 8.05 17.04 3.54
C THR A 8 8.27 17.94 2.33
N THR A 9 9.46 17.88 1.73
CA THR A 9 9.85 18.78 0.63
C THR A 9 10.51 17.99 -0.50
N MET A 10 10.21 18.35 -1.74
CA MET A 10 10.91 17.84 -2.91
C MET A 10 11.33 18.98 -3.85
N VAL A 11 12.34 18.71 -4.68
CA VAL A 11 12.79 19.61 -5.75
C VAL A 11 12.74 18.83 -7.06
N VAL A 12 12.15 19.42 -8.08
CA VAL A 12 11.86 18.79 -9.39
C VAL A 12 12.27 19.70 -10.54
N GLU A 13 12.66 19.08 -11.66
CA GLU A 13 13.00 19.76 -12.93
C GLU A 13 11.72 20.09 -13.72
N ALA A 14 10.83 20.89 -13.14
CA ALA A 14 9.59 21.34 -13.76
C ALA A 14 9.32 22.81 -13.39
N THR A 15 8.47 23.48 -14.16
CA THR A 15 8.03 24.84 -13.85
C THR A 15 7.03 24.87 -12.70
N PRO A 16 6.87 26.00 -11.96
CA PRO A 16 5.86 26.12 -10.91
C PRO A 16 4.44 25.82 -11.39
N SER A 17 4.13 26.18 -12.64
CA SER A 17 2.83 25.89 -13.28
C SER A 17 2.60 24.40 -13.50
N GLU A 18 3.61 23.65 -13.95
CA GLU A 18 3.51 22.19 -14.13
C GLU A 18 3.33 21.48 -12.78
N VAL A 19 4.07 21.89 -11.75
CA VAL A 19 3.91 21.37 -10.39
C VAL A 19 2.51 21.67 -9.85
N PHE A 20 2.02 22.90 -10.02
CA PHE A 20 0.68 23.30 -9.62
C PHE A 20 -0.40 22.46 -10.31
N ASN A 21 -0.28 22.24 -11.62
CA ASN A 21 -1.22 21.39 -12.37
C ASN A 21 -1.18 19.94 -11.88
N ALA A 22 0.01 19.40 -11.59
CA ALA A 22 0.15 18.05 -11.05
C ALA A 22 -0.48 17.90 -9.66
N VAL A 23 -0.27 18.88 -8.76
CA VAL A 23 -0.91 18.91 -7.43
C VAL A 23 -2.43 18.84 -7.54
N ASN A 24 -3.03 19.65 -8.44
CA ASN A 24 -4.48 19.68 -8.65
C ASN A 24 -5.02 18.45 -9.42
N ASN A 25 -4.16 17.68 -10.10
CA ASN A 25 -4.51 16.38 -10.67
C ASN A 25 -4.48 15.27 -9.60
N VAL A 26 -5.30 15.42 -8.56
CA VAL A 26 -5.33 14.52 -7.38
C VAL A 26 -5.57 13.06 -7.78
N ARG A 27 -6.34 12.82 -8.85
CA ARG A 27 -6.56 11.48 -9.41
C ARG A 27 -5.33 10.85 -10.03
N GLY A 28 -4.44 11.66 -10.58
CA GLY A 28 -3.22 11.20 -11.24
C GLY A 28 -2.12 10.78 -10.29
N TRP A 29 -2.21 11.09 -8.98
CA TRP A 29 -1.16 10.76 -8.02
C TRP A 29 -1.64 10.22 -6.66
N TRP A 30 -2.81 10.61 -6.16
CA TRP A 30 -3.28 10.13 -4.84
C TRP A 30 -4.24 8.95 -4.99
N SER A 31 -5.37 9.15 -5.68
CA SER A 31 -6.40 8.11 -5.81
C SER A 31 -7.34 8.36 -6.98
N GLU A 32 -7.58 7.34 -7.79
CA GLU A 32 -8.57 7.38 -8.88
C GLU A 32 -10.02 7.41 -8.37
N ASN A 33 -10.23 7.09 -7.09
CA ASN A 33 -11.52 7.12 -6.40
C ASN A 33 -11.94 8.54 -5.94
N ILE A 34 -11.16 9.58 -6.23
CA ILE A 34 -11.50 10.97 -5.86
C ILE A 34 -12.76 11.41 -6.60
N GLU A 35 -13.72 11.95 -5.86
CA GLU A 35 -14.99 12.48 -6.36
C GLU A 35 -15.08 13.99 -6.15
N GLY A 36 -15.55 14.74 -7.14
CA GLY A 36 -15.63 16.20 -7.09
C GLY A 36 -14.46 16.91 -7.80
N ALA A 37 -14.55 18.24 -7.89
CA ALA A 37 -13.54 19.05 -8.56
C ALA A 37 -12.36 19.32 -7.63
N THR A 38 -11.14 19.21 -8.16
CA THR A 38 -9.88 19.35 -7.42
C THR A 38 -9.03 20.52 -7.90
N ASP A 39 -9.56 21.35 -8.80
CA ASP A 39 -8.88 22.42 -9.52
C ASP A 39 -9.67 23.74 -9.53
N MET A 40 -10.64 23.88 -8.61
CA MET A 40 -11.51 25.05 -8.50
C MET A 40 -11.56 25.57 -7.07
N LEU A 41 -11.32 26.87 -6.88
CA LEU A 41 -11.43 27.49 -5.57
C LEU A 41 -12.84 27.30 -4.98
N ASN A 42 -12.92 26.97 -3.69
CA ASN A 42 -14.13 26.62 -2.96
C ASN A 42 -14.82 25.31 -3.34
N SER A 43 -14.32 24.54 -4.32
CA SER A 43 -14.87 23.22 -4.57
C SER A 43 -14.59 22.27 -3.42
N GLU A 44 -15.48 21.29 -3.28
CA GLU A 44 -15.32 20.18 -2.36
C GLU A 44 -15.04 18.90 -3.16
N PHE A 45 -14.18 18.06 -2.61
CA PHE A 45 -13.94 16.73 -3.13
C PHE A 45 -13.89 15.72 -1.98
N SER A 46 -14.17 14.46 -2.30
CA SER A 46 -14.18 13.36 -1.35
C SER A 46 -13.18 12.30 -1.76
N TYR A 47 -12.43 11.82 -0.78
CA TYR A 47 -11.60 10.63 -0.84
C TYR A 47 -12.33 9.48 -0.14
N HIS A 48 -12.25 8.29 -0.73
CA HIS A 48 -12.58 7.05 -0.05
C HIS A 48 -11.61 5.95 -0.45
N TYR A 49 -11.39 5.04 0.48
CA TYR A 49 -10.71 3.77 0.25
C TYR A 49 -11.38 2.70 1.11
N GLN A 50 -12.18 1.86 0.46
CA GLN A 50 -12.98 0.81 1.09
C GLN A 50 -13.74 1.32 2.34
N ASP A 51 -13.92 0.48 3.35
CA ASP A 51 -14.41 0.87 4.68
C ASP A 51 -13.26 1.34 5.61
N VAL A 52 -12.10 1.70 5.06
CA VAL A 52 -10.89 1.97 5.86
C VAL A 52 -10.70 3.46 6.13
N HIS A 53 -10.80 4.29 5.09
CA HIS A 53 -10.57 5.74 5.19
C HIS A 53 -11.54 6.49 4.30
N ARG A 54 -12.20 7.51 4.85
CA ARG A 54 -13.01 8.49 4.12
C ARG A 54 -12.62 9.88 4.57
N ALA A 55 -12.45 10.80 3.63
CA ALA A 55 -12.19 12.20 3.94
C ALA A 55 -12.95 13.10 2.98
N LYS A 56 -13.47 14.21 3.50
CA LYS A 56 -14.08 15.27 2.70
C LYS A 56 -13.30 16.55 2.88
N MET A 57 -12.91 17.16 1.77
CA MET A 57 -12.02 18.32 1.76
C MET A 57 -12.59 19.45 0.92
N LYS A 58 -12.26 20.68 1.28
CA LYS A 58 -12.60 21.89 0.53
C LYS A 58 -11.34 22.64 0.14
N ILE A 59 -11.24 23.09 -1.10
CA ILE A 59 -10.15 23.96 -1.55
C ILE A 59 -10.40 25.38 -1.03
N THR A 60 -9.59 25.86 -0.09
CA THR A 60 -9.72 27.20 0.50
C THR A 60 -8.82 28.23 -0.16
N ASP A 61 -7.70 27.79 -0.72
CA ASP A 61 -6.73 28.64 -1.41
C ASP A 61 -6.22 27.92 -2.65
N LEU A 62 -6.14 28.67 -3.76
CA LEU A 62 -5.74 28.15 -5.06
C LEU A 62 -5.09 29.27 -5.86
N VAL A 63 -3.79 29.47 -5.64
CA VAL A 63 -2.99 30.50 -6.31
C VAL A 63 -2.06 29.80 -7.32
N PRO A 64 -2.27 30.00 -8.64
CA PRO A 64 -1.50 29.33 -9.68
C PRO A 64 0.02 29.46 -9.48
N GLY A 65 0.71 28.32 -9.43
CA GLY A 65 2.17 28.25 -9.29
C GLY A 65 2.72 28.61 -7.91
N GLU A 66 1.87 28.93 -6.92
CA GLU A 66 2.32 29.39 -5.60
C GLU A 66 1.77 28.53 -4.45
N VAL A 67 0.45 28.37 -4.34
CA VAL A 67 -0.13 27.67 -3.19
C VAL A 67 -1.45 26.97 -3.50
N VAL A 68 -1.64 25.79 -2.91
CA VAL A 68 -2.92 25.08 -2.84
C VAL A 68 -3.19 24.69 -1.39
N VAL A 69 -4.37 25.00 -0.86
CA VAL A 69 -4.78 24.62 0.51
C VAL A 69 -6.10 23.87 0.47
N TRP A 70 -6.13 22.72 1.13
CA TRP A 70 -7.33 21.94 1.38
C TRP A 70 -7.66 21.97 2.87
N HIS A 71 -8.88 22.39 3.21
CA HIS A 71 -9.43 22.28 4.55
C HIS A 71 -10.18 20.95 4.69
N VAL A 72 -9.84 20.16 5.71
CA VAL A 72 -10.48 18.87 5.97
C VAL A 72 -11.81 19.09 6.73
N LEU A 73 -12.92 18.93 6.02
CA LEU A 73 -14.27 19.12 6.56
C LEU A 73 -14.71 17.94 7.42
N ASP A 74 -14.36 16.73 7.01
CA ASP A 74 -14.72 15.50 7.69
C ASP A 74 -13.70 14.41 7.40
N ASN A 75 -13.51 13.50 8.36
CA ASN A 75 -12.59 12.39 8.23
C ASN A 75 -13.06 11.19 9.05
N TYR A 76 -12.78 9.99 8.56
CA TYR A 76 -13.06 8.73 9.23
C TYR A 76 -11.92 7.75 8.97
N PHE A 77 -11.36 7.19 10.05
CA PHE A 77 -10.44 6.05 10.00
C PHE A 77 -11.04 4.87 10.76
N LYS A 78 -11.01 3.68 10.16
CA LYS A 78 -11.46 2.45 10.82
C LYS A 78 -10.54 1.99 11.98
N PHE A 79 -9.30 2.47 11.98
CA PHE A 79 -8.23 1.98 12.85
C PHE A 79 -7.85 2.94 13.99
N THR A 80 -8.53 4.08 14.13
CA THR A 80 -8.38 5.02 15.24
C THR A 80 -9.58 4.93 16.19
N THR A 81 -9.38 5.31 17.45
CA THR A 81 -10.49 5.48 18.39
C THR A 81 -11.00 6.92 18.43
N ASP A 82 -10.12 7.89 18.21
CA ASP A 82 -10.48 9.29 17.99
C ASP A 82 -11.02 9.49 16.56
N ASP A 83 -12.29 9.89 16.46
CA ASP A 83 -13.00 10.19 15.21
C ASP A 83 -12.83 11.64 14.73
N THR A 84 -12.05 12.43 15.47
CA THR A 84 -11.76 13.84 15.15
C THR A 84 -10.42 14.03 14.45
N GLU A 85 -9.57 13.00 14.38
CA GLU A 85 -8.27 13.10 13.72
C GLU A 85 -8.43 13.54 12.25
N TRP A 86 -7.61 14.50 11.83
CA TRP A 86 -7.69 15.31 10.61
C TRP A 86 -8.85 16.32 10.54
N LYS A 87 -9.93 16.21 11.30
CA LYS A 87 -11.06 17.13 11.15
C LYS A 87 -10.65 18.56 11.53
N GLY A 88 -10.85 19.51 10.60
CA GLY A 88 -10.47 20.91 10.78
C GLY A 88 -8.99 21.21 10.53
N THR A 89 -8.17 20.22 10.14
CA THR A 89 -6.77 20.43 9.73
C THR A 89 -6.69 20.97 8.30
N HIS A 90 -5.47 21.34 7.88
CA HIS A 90 -5.22 21.84 6.52
C HIS A 90 -4.11 21.05 5.84
N VAL A 91 -4.33 20.67 4.59
CA VAL A 91 -3.29 20.12 3.71
C VAL A 91 -2.82 21.24 2.80
N VAL A 92 -1.55 21.59 2.89
CA VAL A 92 -0.94 22.77 2.28
C VAL A 92 0.17 22.35 1.33
N PHE A 93 0.11 22.87 0.11
CA PHE A 93 1.13 22.72 -0.92
C PHE A 93 1.68 24.09 -1.26
N GLU A 94 2.93 24.36 -0.90
CA GLU A 94 3.64 25.60 -1.24
C GLU A 94 4.64 25.32 -2.36
N ILE A 95 4.56 26.12 -3.43
CA ILE A 95 5.35 25.98 -4.65
C ILE A 95 6.21 27.23 -4.77
N SER A 96 7.52 27.04 -4.96
CA SER A 96 8.46 28.15 -5.11
C SER A 96 9.57 27.80 -6.07
N GLU A 97 10.08 28.77 -6.82
CA GLU A 97 11.31 28.59 -7.59
C GLU A 97 12.53 28.54 -6.69
N LYS A 98 13.48 27.65 -7.01
CA LYS A 98 14.75 27.51 -6.32
C LYS A 98 15.83 27.06 -7.29
N ASP A 99 16.84 27.91 -7.49
CA ASP A 99 18.01 27.62 -8.33
C ASP A 99 17.66 27.14 -9.76
N GLY A 100 16.61 27.72 -10.36
CA GLY A 100 16.13 27.35 -11.71
C GLY A 100 15.28 26.07 -11.76
N LYS A 101 14.97 25.48 -10.60
CA LYS A 101 14.05 24.35 -10.42
C LYS A 101 12.83 24.78 -9.61
N THR A 102 11.87 23.88 -9.43
CA THR A 102 10.75 24.11 -8.52
C THR A 102 10.88 23.28 -7.26
N GLN A 103 10.73 23.93 -6.10
CA GLN A 103 10.57 23.28 -4.81
C GLN A 103 9.08 23.22 -4.46
N LEU A 104 8.60 22.02 -4.12
CA LEU A 104 7.29 21.80 -3.51
C LEU A 104 7.49 21.46 -2.03
N THR A 105 6.88 22.24 -1.14
CA THR A 105 6.76 21.94 0.29
C THR A 105 5.33 21.49 0.57
N PHE A 106 5.18 20.25 1.02
CA PHE A 106 3.92 19.71 1.50
C PHE A 106 3.89 19.80 3.02
N THR A 107 2.80 20.33 3.57
CA THR A 107 2.54 20.36 5.01
C THR A 107 1.11 19.92 5.30
N HIS A 108 0.95 18.91 6.14
CA HIS A 108 -0.34 18.63 6.78
C HIS A 108 -0.38 19.35 8.14
N GLN A 109 -0.90 20.57 8.12
CA GLN A 109 -1.01 21.43 9.30
C GLN A 109 -2.09 20.90 10.24
N GLY A 110 -1.70 20.50 11.45
CA GLY A 110 -2.55 19.86 12.44
C GLY A 110 -2.47 18.33 12.47
N LEU A 111 -1.65 17.70 11.61
CA LEU A 111 -1.25 16.30 11.78
C LEU A 111 -0.06 16.25 12.74
N VAL A 112 -0.31 15.87 14.00
CA VAL A 112 0.66 15.93 15.11
C VAL A 112 0.98 14.54 15.69
N PRO A 113 2.18 14.32 16.26
CA PRO A 113 2.61 13.02 16.81
C PRO A 113 1.69 12.39 17.86
N GLU A 114 0.85 13.18 18.51
CA GLU A 114 -0.13 12.71 19.50
C GLU A 114 -1.32 11.97 18.86
N TYR A 115 -1.59 12.16 17.55
CA TYR A 115 -2.63 11.43 16.85
C TYR A 115 -2.27 9.95 16.69
N GLU A 116 -3.25 9.07 16.89
CA GLU A 116 -3.16 7.64 16.65
C GLU A 116 -2.77 7.33 15.20
N CYS A 117 -3.26 8.12 14.25
CA CYS A 117 -2.94 7.97 12.84
C CYS A 117 -1.58 8.56 12.44
N PHE A 118 -0.88 9.30 13.31
CA PHE A 118 0.24 10.15 12.89
C PHE A 118 1.27 9.40 12.06
N LYS A 119 1.76 8.26 12.57
CA LYS A 119 2.81 7.49 11.92
C LYS A 119 2.36 6.96 10.55
N ILE A 120 1.18 6.36 10.47
CA ILE A 120 0.66 5.79 9.23
C ILE A 120 0.34 6.88 8.20
N CYS A 121 -0.23 8.01 8.63
CA CYS A 121 -0.51 9.15 7.77
C CYS A 121 0.77 9.83 7.28
N GLN A 122 1.77 10.01 8.14
CA GLN A 122 3.08 10.53 7.76
C GLN A 122 3.72 9.65 6.68
N ASP A 123 3.72 8.34 6.88
CA ASP A 123 4.35 7.40 5.95
C ASP A 123 3.59 7.34 4.61
N ALA A 124 2.25 7.32 4.65
CA ALA A 124 1.41 7.34 3.45
C ALA A 124 1.56 8.67 2.67
N TRP A 125 1.53 9.82 3.36
CA TRP A 125 1.79 11.11 2.70
C TRP A 125 3.19 11.15 2.11
N THR A 126 4.20 10.64 2.82
CA THR A 126 5.57 10.56 2.29
C THR A 126 5.60 9.73 1.00
N HIS A 127 4.94 8.57 0.98
CA HIS A 127 4.84 7.71 -0.21
C HIS A 127 4.21 8.45 -1.40
N TYR A 128 3.04 9.06 -1.22
CA TYR A 128 2.34 9.73 -2.31
C TYR A 128 3.04 11.00 -2.78
N ILE A 129 3.58 11.82 -1.87
CA ILE A 129 4.22 13.09 -2.23
C ILE A 129 5.60 12.87 -2.85
N GLN A 130 6.45 12.06 -2.20
CA GLN A 130 7.85 11.84 -2.64
C GLN A 130 7.97 10.78 -3.73
N GLY A 131 6.96 9.93 -3.90
CA GLY A 131 6.89 8.90 -4.94
C GLY A 131 5.92 9.30 -6.05
N SER A 132 4.63 9.11 -5.83
CA SER A 132 3.61 9.19 -6.88
C SER A 132 3.47 10.58 -7.52
N LEU A 133 3.35 11.65 -6.73
CA LEU A 133 3.25 13.02 -7.23
C LEU A 133 4.55 13.46 -7.92
N LYS A 134 5.70 13.10 -7.35
CA LYS A 134 6.99 13.34 -7.98
C LYS A 134 7.08 12.67 -9.36
N ASP A 135 6.69 11.41 -9.45
CA ASP A 135 6.68 10.66 -10.71
C ASP A 135 5.67 11.25 -11.72
N LEU A 136 4.51 11.72 -11.26
CA LEU A 136 3.57 12.44 -12.11
C LEU A 136 4.20 13.70 -12.70
N ILE A 137 4.95 14.46 -11.90
CA ILE A 137 5.62 15.68 -12.36
C ILE A 137 6.76 15.37 -13.33
N GLU A 138 7.67 14.46 -12.97
CA GLU A 138 8.91 14.22 -13.72
C GLU A 138 8.71 13.30 -14.94
N LYS A 139 7.73 12.40 -14.89
CA LYS A 139 7.54 11.33 -15.88
C LYS A 139 6.17 11.41 -16.57
N GLY A 140 5.27 12.29 -16.12
CA GLY A 140 3.92 12.42 -16.64
C GLY A 140 2.95 11.33 -16.17
N LYS A 141 3.37 10.43 -15.27
CA LYS A 141 2.54 9.34 -14.73
C LYS A 141 2.87 9.07 -13.27
N GLY A 142 1.89 9.25 -12.39
CA GLY A 142 1.97 8.84 -10.99
C GLY A 142 1.55 7.38 -10.77
N ASP A 143 1.54 6.98 -9.51
CA ASP A 143 1.09 5.68 -9.01
C ASP A 143 -0.07 5.88 -8.00
N PRO A 144 -1.23 6.40 -8.46
CA PRO A 144 -2.38 6.62 -7.58
C PRO A 144 -2.98 5.30 -7.13
N THR A 145 -3.71 5.34 -6.01
CA THR A 145 -4.61 4.24 -5.63
C THR A 145 -5.57 3.96 -6.80
N PRO A 146 -5.55 2.76 -7.40
CA PRO A 146 -6.44 2.44 -8.50
C PRO A 146 -7.90 2.46 -8.05
N ARG A 147 -8.80 2.74 -8.99
CA ARG A 147 -10.23 2.78 -8.72
C ARG A 147 -10.70 1.42 -8.19
N ASP A 148 -11.58 1.44 -7.21
CA ASP A 148 -12.16 0.21 -6.69
C ASP A 148 -12.88 -0.49 -7.86
N ALA A 149 -12.48 -1.73 -8.14
CA ALA A 149 -13.16 -2.55 -9.14
C ALA A 149 -14.57 -2.82 -8.61
N GLY A 150 -15.53 -2.00 -9.02
CA GLY A 150 -16.89 -1.93 -8.49
C GLY A 150 -17.50 -3.31 -8.24
N ASN A 151 -17.39 -3.77 -7.00
CA ASN A 151 -18.18 -4.85 -6.46
C ASN A 151 -18.86 -4.27 -5.21
N GLU A 152 -19.88 -3.46 -5.48
CA GLU A 152 -20.96 -3.15 -4.53
C GLU A 152 -21.72 -4.46 -4.26
N SER A 153 -21.15 -5.34 -3.44
CA SER A 153 -21.80 -6.44 -2.71
C SER A 153 -20.74 -7.37 -2.13
N ALA A 154 -20.01 -6.87 -1.16
CA ALA A 154 -19.55 -7.73 -0.08
C ALA A 154 -20.01 -7.06 1.20
N GLU A 155 -21.25 -7.37 1.60
CA GLU A 155 -21.65 -7.22 2.98
C GLU A 155 -20.52 -7.75 3.87
N THR A 156 -20.18 -6.97 4.88
CA THR A 156 -19.31 -7.33 5.99
C THR A 156 -19.88 -8.56 6.68
N GLN A 157 -19.57 -9.73 6.14
CA GLN A 157 -19.63 -10.97 6.90
C GLN A 157 -18.34 -11.03 7.70
N SER A 158 -18.49 -11.01 9.01
CA SER A 158 -17.44 -11.37 9.97
C SER A 158 -16.69 -12.63 9.49
N PRO A 159 -15.38 -12.78 9.70
CA PRO A 159 -14.62 -13.94 9.24
C PRO A 159 -15.01 -15.27 9.92
N GLU A 160 -16.08 -15.29 10.71
CA GLU A 160 -16.63 -16.49 11.33
C GLU A 160 -17.90 -16.91 10.58
N GLN A 161 -17.82 -18.06 9.89
CA GLN A 161 -18.86 -18.83 9.15
C GLN A 161 -18.83 -18.56 7.62
N GLN A 162 -18.64 -19.54 6.73
CA GLN A 162 -18.99 -20.96 6.73
C GLN A 162 -18.05 -21.68 5.74
N LEU A 163 -17.16 -22.55 6.21
CA LEU A 163 -16.35 -23.40 5.32
C LEU A 163 -17.29 -24.31 4.52
N SER A 164 -17.13 -24.38 3.21
CA SER A 164 -17.81 -25.41 2.42
C SER A 164 -17.33 -26.80 2.88
N ALA A 165 -18.16 -27.84 2.71
CA ALA A 165 -17.76 -29.20 3.10
C ALA A 165 -16.46 -29.68 2.41
N ASP A 166 -16.13 -29.11 1.24
CA ASP A 166 -14.87 -29.35 0.53
C ASP A 166 -13.67 -28.59 1.13
N GLN A 167 -13.88 -27.36 1.64
CA GLN A 167 -12.83 -26.60 2.36
C GLN A 167 -12.54 -27.19 3.75
N ALA A 168 -13.49 -27.91 4.35
CA ALA A 168 -13.27 -28.59 5.63
C ALA A 168 -12.30 -29.79 5.53
N ALA A 169 -12.04 -30.31 4.32
CA ALA A 169 -11.16 -31.46 4.10
C ALA A 169 -9.68 -31.07 3.89
N THR A 170 -9.39 -29.83 3.47
CA THR A 170 -8.02 -29.38 3.22
C THR A 170 -7.38 -28.75 4.46
N LYS A 171 -6.06 -28.60 4.44
CA LYS A 171 -5.27 -27.94 5.50
C LYS A 171 -4.75 -26.61 5.00
N SER A 172 -4.53 -25.70 5.95
CA SER A 172 -4.03 -24.35 5.66
C SER A 172 -2.99 -23.95 6.69
N ILE A 173 -1.97 -23.22 6.23
CA ILE A 173 -0.97 -22.56 7.06
C ILE A 173 -1.41 -21.11 7.24
N TYR A 174 -1.45 -20.64 8.49
CA TYR A 174 -1.81 -19.27 8.82
C TYR A 174 -0.68 -18.58 9.57
N HIS A 175 -0.38 -17.35 9.19
CA HIS A 175 0.51 -16.45 9.94
C HIS A 175 -0.13 -15.07 10.04
N ARG A 176 0.10 -14.41 11.18
CA ARG A 176 -0.31 -13.02 11.40
C ARG A 176 0.86 -12.23 11.96
N LEU A 177 1.19 -11.11 11.33
CA LEU A 177 2.25 -10.22 11.77
C LEU A 177 1.86 -8.76 11.64
N LEU A 178 2.28 -7.96 12.63
CA LEU A 178 2.28 -6.51 12.53
C LEU A 178 3.60 -6.09 11.86
N ILE A 179 3.51 -5.32 10.78
CA ILE A 179 4.63 -4.71 10.09
C ILE A 179 4.52 -3.20 10.30
N GLU A 180 5.56 -2.56 10.81
CA GLU A 180 5.65 -1.13 11.09
C GLU A 180 5.91 -0.34 9.80
N SER A 181 5.03 -0.54 8.83
CA SER A 181 5.07 0.11 7.52
C SER A 181 3.64 0.27 6.99
N PRO A 182 3.39 1.28 6.14
CA PRO A 182 2.08 1.49 5.54
C PRO A 182 1.77 0.39 4.51
N VAL A 183 0.49 0.20 4.20
CA VAL A 183 0.01 -0.89 3.32
C VAL A 183 0.58 -0.80 1.91
N GLU A 184 0.87 0.41 1.44
CA GLU A 184 1.47 0.72 0.14
C GLU A 184 2.87 0.10 0.02
N THR A 185 3.68 0.22 1.07
CA THR A 185 5.03 -0.37 1.13
C THR A 185 4.97 -1.89 1.07
N ILE A 186 4.07 -2.50 1.84
CA ILE A 186 3.94 -3.97 1.89
C ILE A 186 3.36 -4.50 0.59
N TYR A 187 2.33 -3.85 0.06
CA TYR A 187 1.71 -4.23 -1.21
C TYR A 187 2.72 -4.15 -2.36
N LYS A 188 3.53 -3.08 -2.42
CA LYS A 188 4.63 -2.97 -3.40
C LYS A 188 5.64 -4.11 -3.26
N ALA A 189 6.01 -4.47 -2.02
CA ALA A 189 6.90 -5.61 -1.74
C ALA A 189 6.32 -6.96 -2.22
N LEU A 190 4.99 -7.09 -2.27
CA LEU A 190 4.29 -8.29 -2.72
C LEU A 190 3.99 -8.32 -4.22
N THR A 191 4.04 -7.18 -4.92
CA THR A 191 3.53 -7.08 -6.30
C THR A 191 4.56 -6.67 -7.34
N THR A 192 5.73 -6.20 -6.91
CA THR A 192 6.82 -5.82 -7.80
C THR A 192 7.92 -6.87 -7.84
N ALA A 193 8.59 -7.00 -8.99
CA ALA A 193 9.72 -7.93 -9.12
C ALA A 193 10.84 -7.63 -8.10
N GLU A 194 11.17 -6.35 -7.92
CA GLU A 194 12.16 -5.89 -6.94
C GLU A 194 11.74 -6.27 -5.51
N GLY A 195 10.49 -5.98 -5.14
CA GLY A 195 9.94 -6.32 -3.84
C GLY A 195 9.99 -7.82 -3.55
N LEU A 196 9.43 -8.62 -4.44
CA LEU A 196 9.39 -10.08 -4.32
C LEU A 196 10.79 -10.69 -4.24
N ALA A 197 11.72 -10.17 -5.04
CA ALA A 197 13.12 -10.57 -4.99
C ALA A 197 13.80 -10.22 -3.66
N GLY A 198 13.43 -9.07 -3.09
CA GLY A 198 14.01 -8.54 -1.86
C GLY A 198 13.66 -9.30 -0.59
N TRP A 199 12.54 -10.03 -0.54
CA TRP A 199 12.17 -10.80 0.66
C TRP A 199 12.03 -12.30 0.46
N TRP A 200 11.73 -12.78 -0.76
CA TRP A 200 11.45 -14.19 -0.99
C TRP A 200 12.62 -14.90 -1.68
N THR A 201 12.91 -14.57 -2.94
CA THR A 201 14.07 -15.13 -3.66
C THR A 201 14.58 -14.21 -4.77
N PRO A 202 15.90 -13.95 -4.88
CA PRO A 202 16.46 -13.00 -5.84
C PRO A 202 16.14 -13.32 -7.30
N ASP A 203 16.07 -14.61 -7.66
CA ASP A 203 15.71 -15.06 -9.00
C ASP A 203 14.19 -15.11 -9.15
N THR A 204 13.60 -13.91 -9.19
CA THR A 204 12.18 -13.65 -9.39
C THR A 204 11.95 -13.06 -10.78
N THR A 205 11.04 -13.67 -11.54
CA THR A 205 10.47 -13.05 -12.74
C THR A 205 9.01 -12.71 -12.47
N ALA A 206 8.73 -11.41 -12.33
CA ALA A 206 7.38 -10.86 -12.25
C ALA A 206 7.24 -9.77 -13.33
N LYS A 207 6.48 -10.05 -14.39
CA LYS A 207 6.17 -9.03 -15.40
C LYS A 207 5.03 -8.16 -14.88
N SER A 208 5.14 -6.85 -15.02
CA SER A 208 4.03 -5.93 -14.72
C SER A 208 2.81 -6.31 -15.56
N GLY A 209 1.71 -6.72 -14.92
CA GLY A 209 0.50 -7.21 -15.57
C GLY A 209 0.58 -8.63 -16.16
N GLY A 210 1.59 -9.42 -15.82
CA GLY A 210 1.69 -10.82 -16.25
C GLY A 210 0.95 -11.77 -15.31
N ASP A 211 0.17 -12.70 -15.87
CA ASP A 211 -0.59 -13.68 -15.11
C ASP A 211 0.29 -14.68 -14.33
N ILE A 212 1.54 -14.92 -14.75
CA ILE A 212 2.40 -15.96 -14.17
C ILE A 212 3.70 -15.36 -13.62
N LEU A 213 3.91 -15.54 -12.32
CA LEU A 213 5.15 -15.24 -11.60
C LEU A 213 6.02 -16.49 -11.54
N ARG A 214 7.35 -16.31 -11.57
CA ARG A 214 8.31 -17.40 -11.44
C ARG A 214 9.33 -17.09 -10.35
N PHE A 215 9.57 -18.06 -9.48
CA PHE A 215 10.47 -17.95 -8.32
C PHE A 215 11.44 -19.13 -8.30
N ALA A 216 12.74 -18.90 -8.51
CA ALA A 216 13.75 -19.96 -8.46
C ALA A 216 14.48 -20.00 -7.11
N PHE A 217 14.89 -21.20 -6.69
CA PHE A 217 15.56 -21.50 -5.42
C PHE A 217 16.77 -22.38 -5.69
N GLY A 218 17.73 -21.85 -6.45
CA GLY A 218 18.85 -22.60 -7.04
C GLY A 218 18.60 -22.99 -8.50
N PRO A 219 19.54 -23.72 -9.12
CA PRO A 219 19.54 -23.96 -10.57
C PRO A 219 18.39 -24.85 -11.05
N ASP A 220 17.97 -25.82 -10.24
CA ASP A 220 17.07 -26.90 -10.67
C ASP A 220 15.68 -26.85 -10.02
N TYR A 221 15.44 -25.91 -9.11
CA TYR A 221 14.20 -25.85 -8.34
C TYR A 221 13.53 -24.47 -8.46
N PHE A 222 12.25 -24.46 -8.82
CA PHE A 222 11.48 -23.25 -9.00
C PHE A 222 9.98 -23.48 -8.77
N LYS A 223 9.26 -22.37 -8.64
CA LYS A 223 7.81 -22.32 -8.58
C LYS A 223 7.25 -21.42 -9.67
N GLU A 224 6.09 -21.78 -10.20
CA GLU A 224 5.29 -20.92 -11.08
C GLU A 224 3.93 -20.68 -10.43
N MET A 225 3.57 -19.41 -10.32
CA MET A 225 2.40 -18.94 -9.59
C MET A 225 1.52 -18.12 -10.52
N LYS A 226 0.26 -18.47 -10.66
CA LYS A 226 -0.72 -17.63 -11.34
C LYS A 226 -1.23 -16.55 -10.38
N VAL A 227 -1.24 -15.29 -10.79
CA VAL A 227 -1.92 -14.21 -10.07
C VAL A 227 -3.43 -14.40 -10.25
N GLU A 228 -4.15 -14.70 -9.16
CA GLU A 228 -5.60 -14.86 -9.19
C GLU A 228 -6.33 -13.56 -8.83
N GLU A 229 -5.77 -12.78 -7.89
CA GLU A 229 -6.41 -11.57 -7.39
C GLU A 229 -5.37 -10.54 -6.97
N LEU A 230 -5.57 -9.29 -7.41
CA LEU A 230 -4.85 -8.11 -6.95
C LEU A 230 -5.88 -7.04 -6.59
N LYS A 231 -6.06 -6.81 -5.29
CA LYS A 231 -6.82 -5.68 -4.76
C LYS A 231 -5.82 -4.70 -4.15
N PRO A 232 -5.56 -3.55 -4.81
CA PRO A 232 -4.59 -2.57 -4.36
C PRO A 232 -4.69 -2.28 -2.87
N TYR A 233 -3.55 -2.43 -2.18
CA TYR A 233 -3.33 -2.20 -0.76
C TYR A 233 -4.19 -3.03 0.22
N ASN A 234 -4.92 -4.04 -0.29
CA ASN A 234 -5.78 -4.91 0.52
C ASN A 234 -5.46 -6.39 0.36
N LYS A 235 -5.33 -6.92 -0.86
CA LYS A 235 -5.21 -8.36 -1.06
C LYS A 235 -4.36 -8.74 -2.27
N VAL A 236 -3.52 -9.76 -2.09
CA VAL A 236 -2.76 -10.43 -3.14
C VAL A 236 -3.01 -11.92 -3.03
N LYS A 237 -3.45 -12.57 -4.12
CA LYS A 237 -3.68 -14.01 -4.15
C LYS A 237 -3.01 -14.66 -5.36
N TRP A 238 -2.31 -15.75 -5.09
CA TRP A 238 -1.65 -16.58 -6.10
C TRP A 238 -2.13 -18.03 -6.04
N LEU A 239 -2.17 -18.69 -7.19
CA LEU A 239 -2.38 -20.12 -7.35
C LEU A 239 -1.07 -20.78 -7.81
N CYS A 240 -0.62 -21.82 -7.11
CA CYS A 240 0.59 -22.54 -7.49
C CYS A 240 0.31 -23.52 -8.65
N LEU A 241 0.88 -23.22 -9.82
CA LEU A 241 0.78 -24.06 -11.01
C LEU A 241 1.89 -25.11 -11.08
N LYS A 242 3.07 -24.78 -10.53
CA LYS A 242 4.25 -25.65 -10.58
C LYS A 242 5.13 -25.42 -9.37
N GLY A 243 5.69 -26.49 -8.84
CA GLY A 243 6.56 -26.47 -7.67
C GLY A 243 6.82 -27.88 -7.17
N TYR A 244 7.00 -28.01 -5.86
CA TYR A 244 6.96 -29.32 -5.22
C TYR A 244 5.54 -29.91 -5.33
N GLU A 245 5.40 -31.24 -5.39
CA GLU A 245 4.14 -31.92 -5.69
C GLU A 245 3.01 -31.48 -4.74
N GLU A 246 3.29 -31.29 -3.45
CA GLU A 246 2.30 -30.87 -2.46
C GLU A 246 1.86 -29.40 -2.57
N TRP A 247 2.61 -28.56 -3.30
CA TRP A 247 2.24 -27.16 -3.56
C TRP A 247 1.32 -27.02 -4.77
N ILE A 248 1.29 -27.95 -5.71
CA ILE A 248 0.45 -27.80 -6.91
C ILE A 248 -1.03 -27.74 -6.51
N ASP A 249 -1.76 -26.76 -7.08
CA ASP A 249 -3.16 -26.41 -6.78
C ASP A 249 -3.42 -25.77 -5.41
N THR A 250 -2.36 -25.47 -4.64
CA THR A 250 -2.47 -24.66 -3.42
C THR A 250 -2.56 -23.17 -3.75
N THR A 251 -3.13 -22.38 -2.84
CA THR A 251 -3.20 -20.92 -3.00
C THR A 251 -2.48 -20.19 -1.88
N ILE A 252 -1.76 -19.14 -2.23
CA ILE A 252 -1.11 -18.24 -1.27
C ILE A 252 -1.86 -16.91 -1.28
N THR A 253 -2.28 -16.46 -0.10
CA THR A 253 -3.03 -15.22 0.08
C THR A 253 -2.34 -14.33 1.11
N PHE A 254 -2.22 -13.04 0.77
CA PHE A 254 -1.79 -11.97 1.67
C PHE A 254 -2.95 -10.97 1.77
N GLU A 255 -3.46 -10.75 2.97
CA GLU A 255 -4.48 -9.74 3.27
C GLU A 255 -3.87 -8.67 4.18
N LEU A 256 -4.09 -7.41 3.83
CA LEU A 256 -3.51 -6.24 4.47
C LEU A 256 -4.61 -5.41 5.11
N GLU A 257 -4.42 -5.09 6.38
CA GLU A 257 -5.27 -4.16 7.11
C GLU A 257 -4.42 -3.06 7.76
N PRO A 258 -4.76 -1.78 7.55
CA PRO A 258 -4.12 -0.69 8.28
C PRO A 258 -4.25 -0.84 9.79
N HIS A 259 -3.21 -0.44 10.51
CA HIS A 259 -3.17 -0.47 11.95
C HIS A 259 -2.42 0.77 12.46
N ARG A 260 -2.77 1.32 13.62
CA ARG A 260 -2.11 2.52 14.20
C ARG A 260 -0.57 2.49 14.27
N LYS A 261 0.04 1.30 14.24
CA LYS A 261 1.51 1.10 14.25
C LYS A 261 2.11 0.75 12.88
N GLY A 262 1.33 0.75 11.79
CA GLY A 262 1.73 0.27 10.48
C GLY A 262 0.59 -0.51 9.82
N SER A 263 0.80 -1.80 9.56
CA SER A 263 -0.22 -2.67 8.96
C SER A 263 -0.18 -4.08 9.53
N THR A 264 -1.34 -4.71 9.66
CA THR A 264 -1.42 -6.15 9.92
C THR A 264 -1.43 -6.89 8.59
N LEU A 265 -0.54 -7.86 8.44
CA LEU A 265 -0.56 -8.85 7.37
C LEU A 265 -1.14 -10.16 7.90
N PHE A 266 -2.18 -10.66 7.22
CA PHE A 266 -2.72 -12.00 7.38
C PHE A 266 -2.26 -12.83 6.18
N PHE A 267 -1.50 -13.88 6.44
CA PHE A 267 -0.94 -14.77 5.41
C PHE A 267 -1.60 -16.14 5.51
N HIS A 268 -2.12 -16.63 4.38
CA HIS A 268 -2.71 -17.96 4.27
C HIS A 268 -2.03 -18.75 3.14
N HIS A 269 -1.75 -20.02 3.37
CA HIS A 269 -1.39 -20.98 2.32
C HIS A 269 -2.33 -22.16 2.40
N ASP A 270 -3.33 -22.15 1.52
CA ASP A 270 -4.52 -23.00 1.59
C ASP A 270 -4.48 -24.17 0.61
N ASN A 271 -5.43 -25.09 0.77
CA ASN A 271 -5.67 -26.26 -0.09
C ASN A 271 -4.60 -27.35 -0.03
N TRP A 272 -3.88 -27.47 1.10
CA TRP A 272 -3.00 -28.61 1.33
C TRP A 272 -3.83 -29.89 1.50
N LYS A 273 -3.43 -30.96 0.82
CA LYS A 273 -4.14 -32.25 0.84
C LYS A 273 -4.02 -32.97 2.19
N ALA A 274 -2.90 -32.77 2.90
CA ALA A 274 -2.64 -33.41 4.19
C ALA A 274 -1.62 -32.59 5.03
N ALA A 275 -1.60 -32.81 6.34
CA ALA A 275 -0.59 -32.27 7.26
C ALA A 275 0.65 -33.17 7.28
N THR A 276 1.42 -33.14 6.20
CA THR A 276 2.66 -33.92 6.03
C THR A 276 3.85 -33.30 6.79
N HIS A 277 5.00 -33.97 6.77
CA HIS A 277 6.24 -33.35 7.24
C HIS A 277 6.63 -32.13 6.39
N GLU A 278 6.33 -32.16 5.09
CA GLU A 278 6.55 -31.02 4.20
C GLU A 278 5.64 -29.84 4.57
N PHE A 279 4.36 -30.08 4.85
CA PHE A 279 3.46 -29.04 5.37
C PHE A 279 4.03 -28.36 6.62
N ALA A 280 4.53 -29.15 7.57
CA ALA A 280 5.11 -28.62 8.81
C ALA A 280 6.41 -27.82 8.55
N GLY A 281 7.29 -28.32 7.69
CA GLY A 281 8.51 -27.62 7.28
C GLY A 281 8.20 -26.31 6.54
N CYS A 282 7.26 -26.35 5.61
CA CYS A 282 6.78 -25.21 4.86
C CYS A 282 6.17 -24.14 5.79
N SER A 283 5.43 -24.54 6.83
CA SER A 283 4.91 -23.61 7.83
C SER A 283 6.02 -22.84 8.55
N TYR A 284 7.12 -23.52 8.89
CA TYR A 284 8.29 -22.89 9.52
C TYR A 284 9.02 -21.96 8.55
N ASP A 285 9.27 -22.42 7.31
CA ASP A 285 9.93 -21.60 6.28
C ASP A 285 9.11 -20.34 5.95
N TRP A 286 7.78 -20.44 5.91
CA TRP A 286 6.92 -19.27 5.75
C TRP A 286 7.09 -18.25 6.87
N ALA A 287 7.24 -18.67 8.12
CA ALA A 287 7.49 -17.74 9.22
C ALA A 287 8.81 -16.97 9.02
N LEU A 288 9.85 -17.63 8.49
CA LEU A 288 11.13 -16.99 8.18
C LEU A 288 11.04 -16.03 6.99
N PHE A 289 10.39 -16.41 5.90
CA PHE A 289 10.19 -15.52 4.75
C PHE A 289 9.28 -14.33 5.09
N LEU A 290 8.27 -14.51 5.93
CA LEU A 290 7.42 -13.40 6.40
C LEU A 290 8.20 -12.46 7.34
N ARG A 291 9.14 -12.98 8.14
CA ARG A 291 10.11 -12.14 8.86
C ARG A 291 10.99 -11.34 7.88
N SER A 292 11.46 -11.97 6.80
CA SER A 292 12.22 -11.30 5.75
C SER A 292 11.42 -10.17 5.08
N LEU A 293 10.13 -10.41 4.78
CA LEU A 293 9.22 -9.37 4.26
C LEU A 293 9.08 -8.21 5.24
N LYS A 294 8.85 -8.50 6.53
CA LYS A 294 8.79 -7.48 7.58
C LYS A 294 10.06 -6.63 7.62
N LEU A 295 11.24 -7.26 7.61
CA LEU A 295 12.53 -6.56 7.60
C LEU A 295 12.70 -5.68 6.37
N LEU A 296 12.34 -6.18 5.18
CA LEU A 296 12.38 -5.42 3.94
C LEU A 296 11.52 -4.16 4.04
N CYS A 297 10.28 -4.29 4.51
CA CYS A 297 9.36 -3.16 4.63
C CYS A 297 9.83 -2.12 5.67
N GLU A 298 10.35 -2.57 6.81
CA GLU A 298 10.69 -1.68 7.93
C GLU A 298 12.06 -1.02 7.78
N THR A 299 13.00 -1.67 7.07
CA THR A 299 14.41 -1.25 7.04
C THR A 299 14.95 -1.03 5.63
N GLY A 300 14.20 -1.44 4.61
CA GLY A 300 14.66 -1.46 3.22
C GLY A 300 15.54 -2.68 2.88
N GLN A 301 15.79 -3.59 3.82
CA GLN A 301 16.62 -4.78 3.59
C GLN A 301 15.94 -6.04 4.14
N GLY A 302 15.59 -6.97 3.25
CA GLY A 302 15.10 -8.30 3.60
C GLY A 302 16.22 -9.33 3.74
N LEU A 303 15.83 -10.56 4.03
CA LEU A 303 16.67 -11.76 4.06
C LEU A 303 16.07 -12.80 3.11
N PRO A 304 16.10 -12.57 1.78
CA PRO A 304 15.55 -13.52 0.82
C PRO A 304 16.40 -14.79 0.78
N TYR A 305 15.95 -15.82 0.07
CA TYR A 305 16.78 -17.00 -0.20
C TYR A 305 18.15 -16.62 -0.78
N PRO A 306 19.26 -17.24 -0.35
CA PRO A 306 19.37 -18.31 0.64
C PRO A 306 19.53 -17.84 2.10
N ASP A 307 19.51 -16.53 2.35
CA ASP A 307 19.88 -15.91 3.63
C ASP A 307 18.75 -15.83 4.67
N PHE A 308 17.53 -16.25 4.31
CA PHE A 308 16.33 -16.23 5.16
C PHE A 308 16.43 -16.93 6.52
N ARG A 309 17.50 -17.70 6.75
CA ARG A 309 17.77 -18.42 8.00
C ARG A 309 18.67 -17.66 8.98
N ASN A 310 19.24 -16.52 8.57
CA ASN A 310 20.13 -15.67 9.38
C ASN A 310 19.36 -14.70 10.29
#